data_AF-A0A1C4S5Y9-F1
#
_entry.id   AF-A0A1C4S5Y9-F1
#
_cell.length_a   1.000
_cell.length_b   1.000
_cell.length_c   1.000
_cell.angle_alpha   90.00
_cell.angle_beta   90.00
_cell.angle_gamma   90.00
#
_symmetry.space_group_name_H-M   'P 1'
#
loop_
_entity.id
_entity.type
_entity.pdbx_description
1 polymer ?
#
loop_
_entity_poly.entity_id
_entity_poly.type
_entity_poly.pdbx_seq_one_letter_code
_entity_poly.pdbx_strand_id
1 'polypeptide(L)'
;MRRVARRVVVLTFDTDEPGWQDRFWLTRDYLPEFTGVLAEFPSLAGMADAIGARTEPVPVPWDCTDGLFEAYWRRPEAYLEERVRRATSVWTRVGPEAEERAVRGLGDDLASGRWAERNGDLAGLDAADLGLRLLRA
;
A
#
# COMPACT_ATOMS: atom_id res chain seq x y z
N MET A 1 22.21 9.77 19.69
CA MET A 1 22.77 8.69 18.84
C MET A 1 23.80 9.28 17.89
N ARG A 2 24.95 8.63 17.67
CA ARG A 2 26.00 9.12 16.75
C ARG A 2 25.88 8.36 15.42
N ARG A 3 25.74 9.08 14.30
CA ARG A 3 25.50 8.51 12.97
C ARG A 3 26.74 7.71 12.51
N VAL A 4 26.56 6.43 12.17
CA VAL A 4 27.66 5.52 11.73
C VAL A 4 27.71 5.37 10.20
N ALA A 5 26.57 5.51 9.52
CA ALA A 5 26.48 5.44 8.06
C ALA A 5 26.66 6.82 7.41
N ARG A 6 27.47 6.89 6.34
CA ARG A 6 27.71 8.12 5.56
C ARG A 6 26.54 8.52 4.67
N ARG A 7 25.66 7.58 4.32
CA ARG A 7 24.45 7.76 3.52
C ARG A 7 23.38 6.82 4.05
N VAL A 8 22.15 7.30 4.17
CA VAL A 8 21.00 6.50 4.62
C VAL A 8 19.90 6.63 3.57
N VAL A 9 19.38 5.49 3.13
CA VAL A 9 18.25 5.39 2.21
C VAL A 9 17.23 4.46 2.84
N VAL A 10 15.99 4.93 3.01
CA VAL A 10 14.88 4.16 3.58
C VAL A 10 13.68 4.27 2.64
N LEU A 11 13.18 3.15 2.15
CA LEU A 11 11.86 3.08 1.54
C LEU A 11 10.84 2.86 2.66
N THR A 12 9.86 3.74 2.75
CA THR A 12 8.84 3.72 3.79
C THR A 12 7.49 4.14 3.21
N PHE A 13 6.49 4.25 4.08
CA PHE A 13 5.12 4.62 3.74
C PHE A 13 4.73 5.94 4.42
N ASP A 14 3.88 6.71 3.76
CA ASP A 14 3.37 7.99 4.25
C ASP A 14 1.97 7.84 4.84
N THR A 15 1.87 8.04 6.15
CA THR A 15 0.61 8.02 6.92
C THR A 15 0.21 9.41 7.44
N ASP A 16 0.89 10.49 7.01
CA ASP A 16 0.71 11.82 7.62
C ASP A 16 -0.52 12.55 7.07
N GLU A 17 -0.91 12.28 5.83
CA GLU A 17 -2.05 12.92 5.20
C GLU A 17 -3.38 12.31 5.66
N PRO A 18 -4.41 13.12 5.98
CA PRO A 18 -5.75 12.62 6.20
C PRO A 18 -6.24 11.83 4.98
N GLY A 19 -6.82 10.65 5.22
CA GLY A 19 -7.32 9.80 4.12
C GLY A 19 -6.22 9.06 3.35
N TRP A 20 -5.00 8.96 3.89
CA TRP A 20 -3.90 8.22 3.24
C TRP A 20 -4.29 6.78 2.82
N GLN A 21 -5.20 6.14 3.56
CA GLN A 21 -5.69 4.79 3.23
C GLN A 21 -6.57 4.76 1.97
N ASP A 22 -7.08 5.90 1.52
CA ASP A 22 -7.96 5.99 0.35
C ASP A 22 -7.15 6.06 -0.97
N ARG A 23 -5.81 6.24 -0.88
CA ARG A 23 -4.90 6.23 -2.04
C ARG A 23 -4.87 4.88 -2.75
N PHE A 24 -5.20 3.80 -2.06
CA PHE A 24 -5.25 2.45 -2.61
C PHE A 24 -6.65 1.87 -2.49
N TRP A 25 -7.23 1.44 -3.62
CA TRP A 25 -8.60 0.93 -3.68
C TRP A 25 -8.83 -0.27 -2.74
N LEU A 26 -7.81 -1.10 -2.48
CA LEU A 26 -7.98 -2.29 -1.64
C LEU A 26 -8.28 -1.90 -0.19
N THR A 27 -7.57 -0.90 0.32
CA THR A 27 -7.72 -0.39 1.68
C THR A 27 -8.94 0.52 1.81
N ARG A 28 -9.21 1.31 0.77
CA ARG A 28 -10.41 2.15 0.66
C ARG A 28 -11.70 1.35 0.70
N ASP A 29 -11.78 0.28 -0.10
CA ASP A 29 -13.06 -0.39 -0.40
C ASP A 29 -13.26 -1.71 0.35
N TYR A 30 -12.17 -2.41 0.72
CA TYR A 30 -12.25 -3.81 1.18
C TYR A 30 -11.54 -4.09 2.51
N LEU A 31 -10.54 -3.29 2.91
CA LEU A 31 -9.72 -3.52 4.10
C LEU A 31 -9.62 -2.27 5.01
N PRO A 32 -10.73 -1.83 5.63
CA PRO A 32 -10.70 -0.70 6.57
C PRO A 32 -9.79 -0.95 7.80
N GLU A 33 -9.57 -2.21 8.17
CA GLU A 33 -8.67 -2.63 9.26
C GLU A 33 -7.21 -2.22 9.03
N PHE A 34 -6.83 -1.88 7.79
CA PHE A 34 -5.48 -1.45 7.45
C PHE A 34 -5.02 -0.21 8.24
N THR A 35 -5.95 0.68 8.60
CA THR A 35 -5.67 1.83 9.47
C THR A 35 -5.16 1.38 10.85
N GLY A 36 -5.76 0.33 11.43
CA GLY A 36 -5.32 -0.27 12.69
C GLY A 36 -3.95 -0.96 12.57
N VAL A 37 -3.64 -1.53 11.40
CA VAL A 37 -2.33 -2.13 11.10
C VAL A 37 -1.21 -1.08 11.15
N LEU A 38 -1.49 0.17 10.79
CA LEU A 38 -0.51 1.26 10.80
C LEU A 38 -0.75 2.29 11.92
N ALA A 39 -1.57 1.97 12.94
CA ALA A 39 -1.89 2.90 14.02
C ALA A 39 -0.67 3.35 14.84
N GLU A 40 0.31 2.46 15.03
CA GLU A 40 1.57 2.75 15.72
C GLU A 40 2.71 3.11 14.75
N PHE A 41 2.42 3.24 13.45
CA PHE A 41 3.43 3.59 12.45
C PHE A 41 3.90 5.04 12.67
N PRO A 42 5.21 5.30 12.69
CA PRO A 42 5.72 6.65 12.90
C PRO A 42 5.33 7.56 11.73
N SER A 43 5.12 8.85 12.02
CA SER A 43 4.88 9.85 10.99
C SER A 43 6.07 9.95 10.03
N LEU A 44 5.78 10.26 8.77
CA LEU A 44 6.80 10.47 7.75
C LEU A 44 7.71 11.63 8.11
N ALA A 45 7.13 12.74 8.59
CA ALA A 45 7.89 13.87 9.11
C ALA A 45 8.80 13.46 10.28
N GLY A 46 8.29 12.68 11.23
CA GLY A 46 9.07 12.19 12.37
C GLY A 46 10.23 11.28 11.96
N MET A 47 10.00 10.38 10.99
CA MET A 47 11.06 9.55 10.42
C MET A 47 12.13 10.39 9.71
N ALA A 48 11.73 11.36 8.89
CA ALA A 48 12.65 12.22 8.15
C ALA A 48 13.52 13.07 9.09
N ASP A 49 12.90 13.69 10.11
CA ASP A 49 13.59 14.51 11.11
C ASP A 49 14.59 13.68 11.92
N ALA A 50 14.23 12.45 12.31
CA ALA A 50 15.08 11.56 13.10
C ALA A 50 16.42 11.22 12.44
N ILE A 51 16.48 11.23 11.10
CA ILE A 51 17.70 10.92 10.33
C ILE A 51 18.23 12.11 9.51
N GLY A 52 17.58 13.28 9.56
CA GLY A 52 17.92 14.44 8.74
C GLY A 52 17.78 14.19 7.24
N ALA A 53 16.74 13.45 6.84
CA ALA A 53 16.48 13.07 5.45
C ALA A 53 15.60 14.07 4.70
N ARG A 54 15.74 14.05 3.37
CA ARG A 54 14.73 14.54 2.44
C ARG A 54 13.80 13.41 2.05
N THR A 55 12.55 13.74 1.77
CA THR A 55 11.51 12.81 1.34
C THR A 55 11.22 12.98 -0.15
N GLU A 56 11.14 11.87 -0.88
CA GLU A 56 10.79 11.83 -2.31
C GLU A 56 9.67 10.79 -2.54
N PRO A 57 8.62 11.08 -3.34
CA PRO A 57 7.60 10.08 -3.66
C PRO A 57 8.17 8.96 -4.53
N VAL A 58 7.67 7.74 -4.34
CA VAL A 58 8.04 6.56 -5.13
C VAL A 58 6.78 5.98 -5.76
N PRO A 59 6.43 6.37 -7.01
CA PRO A 59 5.32 5.77 -7.72
C PRO A 59 5.56 4.26 -7.93
N VAL A 60 4.51 3.45 -7.74
CA VAL A 60 4.55 2.00 -7.97
C VAL A 60 4.24 1.74 -9.45
N PRO A 61 5.16 1.17 -10.25
CA PRO A 61 4.89 0.80 -11.63
C PRO A 61 3.76 -0.23 -11.74
N TRP A 62 2.99 -0.20 -12.81
CA TRP A 62 1.85 -1.12 -13.00
C TRP A 62 2.29 -2.59 -13.07
N ASP A 63 3.52 -2.85 -13.51
CA ASP A 63 4.13 -4.16 -13.69
C ASP A 63 5.04 -4.57 -12.52
N CYS A 64 5.01 -3.84 -11.39
CA CYS A 64 5.81 -4.12 -10.21
C CYS A 64 5.73 -5.61 -9.79
N THR A 65 6.88 -6.26 -9.62
CA THR A 65 6.95 -7.70 -9.27
C THR A 65 7.44 -7.96 -7.85
N ASP A 66 7.70 -6.91 -7.06
CA ASP A 66 8.31 -7.01 -5.73
C ASP A 66 7.43 -7.76 -4.72
N GLY A 67 6.10 -7.68 -4.89
CA GLY A 67 5.14 -8.32 -3.99
C GLY A 67 4.85 -7.52 -2.72
N LEU A 68 5.28 -6.26 -2.65
CA LEU A 68 4.78 -5.30 -1.67
C LEU A 68 3.25 -5.17 -1.73
N PHE A 69 2.64 -4.67 -0.66
CA PHE A 69 1.20 -4.72 -0.48
C PHE A 69 0.41 -4.03 -1.60
N GLU A 70 0.97 -2.97 -2.19
CA GLU A 70 0.41 -2.18 -3.28
C GLU A 70 0.85 -2.62 -4.69
N ALA A 71 1.65 -3.70 -4.83
CA ALA A 71 2.34 -4.05 -6.09
C ALA A 71 1.40 -4.39 -7.25
N TYR A 72 0.19 -4.84 -6.94
CA TYR A 72 -0.79 -5.31 -7.92
C TYR A 72 -1.96 -4.33 -8.07
N TRP A 73 -1.74 -3.03 -7.83
CA TRP A 73 -2.78 -2.01 -7.86
C TRP A 73 -3.58 -1.93 -9.17
N ARG A 74 -2.97 -2.27 -10.33
CA ARG A 74 -3.66 -2.35 -11.64
C ARG A 74 -4.03 -3.79 -12.04
N ARG A 75 -3.82 -4.76 -11.15
CA ARG A 75 -4.04 -6.21 -11.37
C ARG A 75 -4.83 -6.78 -10.18
N PRO A 76 -6.07 -6.33 -9.94
CA PRO A 76 -6.84 -6.66 -8.75
C PRO A 76 -7.05 -8.16 -8.54
N GLU A 77 -7.13 -8.95 -9.62
CA GLU A 77 -7.27 -10.41 -9.59
C GLU A 77 -6.13 -11.10 -8.82
N ALA A 78 -4.94 -10.49 -8.79
CA ALA A 78 -3.80 -11.04 -8.05
C ALA A 78 -4.09 -11.15 -6.55
N TYR A 79 -4.86 -10.23 -5.97
CA TYR A 79 -5.24 -10.30 -4.56
C TYR A 79 -6.27 -11.38 -4.26
N LEU A 80 -6.87 -12.02 -5.28
CA LEU A 80 -7.69 -13.23 -5.10
C LEU A 80 -6.83 -14.50 -4.97
N GLU A 81 -5.56 -14.46 -5.38
CA GLU A 81 -4.64 -15.58 -5.24
C GLU A 81 -4.09 -15.67 -3.81
N GLU A 82 -4.30 -16.81 -3.14
CA GLU A 82 -3.85 -17.02 -1.76
C GLU A 82 -2.33 -16.80 -1.61
N ARG A 83 -1.53 -17.28 -2.58
CA ARG A 83 -0.06 -17.11 -2.55
C ARG A 83 0.37 -15.64 -2.49
N VAL A 84 -0.37 -14.74 -3.14
CA VAL A 84 -0.09 -13.29 -3.13
C VAL A 84 -0.41 -12.73 -1.74
N ARG A 85 -1.56 -13.11 -1.16
CA ARG A 85 -1.94 -12.67 0.18
C ARG A 85 -0.99 -13.18 1.25
N ARG A 86 -0.58 -14.45 1.17
CA ARG A 86 0.36 -15.06 2.14
C ARG A 86 1.77 -14.49 2.06
N ALA A 87 2.15 -13.87 0.95
CA ALA A 87 3.43 -13.16 0.81
C ALA A 87 3.44 -11.77 1.47
N THR A 88 2.28 -11.25 1.90
CA THR A 88 2.17 -9.90 2.47
C THR A 88 1.64 -9.92 3.90
N SER A 89 2.40 -9.39 4.84
CA SER A 89 2.11 -9.45 6.29
C SER A 89 0.80 -8.76 6.69
N VAL A 90 0.32 -7.80 5.91
CA VAL A 90 -0.94 -7.09 6.17
C VAL A 90 -2.11 -8.06 6.32
N TRP A 91 -2.23 -9.07 5.46
CA TRP A 91 -3.32 -10.05 5.50
C TRP A 91 -3.34 -10.85 6.81
N THR A 92 -2.17 -11.23 7.31
CA THR A 92 -2.05 -11.88 8.62
C THR A 92 -2.47 -10.96 9.76
N ARG A 93 -2.15 -9.66 9.67
CA ARG A 93 -2.44 -8.68 10.72
C ARG A 93 -3.91 -8.25 10.77
N VAL A 94 -4.60 -8.16 9.63
CA VAL A 94 -6.04 -7.87 9.59
C VAL A 94 -6.90 -9.06 10.01
N GLY A 95 -6.34 -10.27 9.94
CA GLY A 95 -7.00 -11.50 10.40
C GLY A 95 -7.89 -12.17 9.34
N PRO A 96 -8.24 -13.45 9.56
CA PRO A 96 -8.89 -14.29 8.56
C PRO A 96 -10.29 -13.81 8.17
N GLU A 97 -11.07 -13.28 9.12
CA GLU A 97 -12.42 -12.80 8.82
C GLU A 97 -12.39 -11.57 7.90
N ALA A 98 -11.44 -10.66 8.10
CA ALA A 98 -11.25 -9.50 7.22
C ALA A 98 -10.74 -9.92 5.84
N GLU A 99 -9.79 -10.85 5.80
CA GLU A 99 -9.28 -11.44 4.55
C GLU A 99 -10.43 -12.06 3.73
N GLU A 100 -11.25 -12.92 4.34
CA GLU A 100 -12.37 -13.58 3.66
C GLU A 100 -13.43 -12.59 3.14
N ARG A 101 -13.76 -11.55 3.92
CA ARG A 101 -14.67 -10.48 3.49
C ARG A 101 -14.12 -9.73 2.29
N ALA A 102 -12.86 -9.32 2.33
CA ALA A 102 -12.22 -8.57 1.27
C ALA A 102 -12.13 -9.37 -0.03
N VAL A 103 -11.71 -10.64 0.05
CA VAL A 103 -11.58 -11.53 -1.11
C VAL A 103 -12.94 -11.78 -1.75
N ARG A 104 -13.98 -12.03 -0.95
CA ARG A 104 -15.35 -12.22 -1.47
C ARG A 104 -15.86 -10.97 -2.17
N GLY A 105 -15.78 -9.81 -1.50
CA GLY A 105 -16.24 -8.54 -2.05
C GLY A 105 -15.51 -8.15 -3.34
N LEU A 106 -14.20 -8.30 -3.36
CA LEU A 106 -13.39 -8.05 -4.55
C LEU A 106 -13.77 -9.00 -5.69
N GLY A 107 -13.93 -10.30 -5.39
CA GLY A 107 -14.36 -11.29 -6.37
C GLY A 107 -15.71 -10.96 -7.02
N ASP A 108 -16.70 -10.58 -6.21
CA ASP A 108 -18.04 -10.19 -6.69
C ASP A 108 -18.00 -8.91 -7.56
N ASP A 109 -17.15 -7.94 -7.20
CA ASP A 109 -17.01 -6.69 -7.95
C ASP A 109 -16.21 -6.84 -9.24
N LEU A 110 -15.25 -7.77 -9.29
CA LEU A 110 -14.56 -8.14 -10.51
C LEU A 110 -15.48 -8.91 -11.45
N ALA A 111 -16.24 -9.88 -10.94
CA ALA A 111 -17.18 -10.66 -11.74
C ALA A 111 -18.31 -9.80 -12.35
N SER A 112 -18.72 -8.73 -11.66
CA SER A 112 -19.77 -7.82 -12.12
C SER A 112 -19.26 -6.59 -12.89
N GLY A 113 -17.95 -6.34 -12.90
CA GLY A 113 -17.35 -5.15 -13.52
C GLY A 113 -17.39 -3.87 -12.66
N ARG A 114 -18.04 -3.89 -11.48
CA ARG A 114 -18.14 -2.73 -10.57
C ARG A 114 -16.80 -2.21 -10.08
N TRP A 115 -15.78 -3.08 -10.01
CA TRP A 115 -14.43 -2.65 -9.68
C TRP A 115 -13.87 -1.72 -10.78
N ALA A 116 -14.02 -2.11 -12.05
CA ALA A 116 -13.53 -1.35 -13.19
C ALA A 116 -14.32 -0.04 -13.38
N GLU A 117 -15.62 -0.03 -13.08
CA GLU A 117 -16.43 1.20 -13.10
C GLU A 117 -15.94 2.22 -12.06
N ARG A 118 -15.58 1.78 -10.85
CA ARG A 118 -15.11 2.67 -9.77
C ARG A 118 -13.65 3.10 -9.92
N ASN A 119 -12.80 2.26 -10.50
CA ASN A 119 -11.35 2.45 -10.59
C ASN A 119 -10.85 2.57 -12.03
N GLY A 120 -11.73 2.97 -12.95
CA GLY A 120 -11.44 3.02 -14.38
C GLY A 120 -10.35 4.05 -14.76
N ASP A 121 -10.14 5.05 -13.91
CA ASP A 121 -9.06 6.03 -14.00
C ASP A 121 -7.66 5.39 -13.88
N LEU A 122 -7.55 4.25 -13.22
CA LEU A 122 -6.30 3.50 -13.08
C LEU A 122 -5.88 2.77 -14.37
N ALA A 123 -6.81 2.51 -15.29
CA ALA A 123 -6.60 1.62 -16.42
C ALA A 123 -5.53 2.11 -17.42
N GLY A 124 -5.21 3.40 -17.44
CA GLY A 124 -4.21 4.00 -18.34
C GLY A 124 -2.91 4.43 -17.67
N LEU A 125 -2.77 4.25 -16.36
CA LEU A 125 -1.60 4.73 -15.62
C LEU A 125 -0.43 3.74 -15.73
N ASP A 126 0.77 4.27 -15.98
CA ASP A 126 2.02 3.49 -15.98
C ASP A 126 2.56 3.29 -14.56
N ALA A 127 2.28 4.22 -13.66
CA ALA A 127 2.61 4.15 -12.23
C ALA A 127 1.60 4.96 -11.41
N ALA A 128 1.44 4.60 -10.14
CA ALA A 128 0.56 5.28 -9.20
C ALA A 128 1.30 5.67 -7.91
N ASP A 129 1.02 6.86 -7.38
CA ASP A 129 1.44 7.22 -6.01
C ASP A 129 0.46 6.60 -5.01
N LEU A 130 0.90 5.53 -4.36
CA LEU A 130 0.11 4.79 -3.38
C LEU A 130 0.61 5.02 -1.94
N GLY A 131 1.45 6.04 -1.72
CA GLY A 131 1.96 6.43 -0.41
C GLY A 131 3.40 5.99 -0.11
N LEU A 132 4.09 5.30 -1.05
CA LEU A 132 5.50 4.98 -0.86
C LEU A 132 6.39 6.23 -0.95
N ARG A 133 7.38 6.31 -0.06
CA ARG A 133 8.31 7.43 0.07
C ARG A 133 9.73 6.94 0.26
N LEU A 134 10.68 7.65 -0.33
CA LEU A 134 12.11 7.45 -0.13
C LEU A 134 12.65 8.54 0.78
N LEU A 135 13.24 8.15 1.91
CA LEU A 135 13.99 9.04 2.79
C LEU A 135 15.48 8.94 2.43
N ARG A 136 16.11 10.09 2.15
CA ARG A 136 17.52 10.18 1.75
C ARG A 136 18.28 11.19 2.62
N ALA A 137 19.27 10.72 3.37
CA ALA A 137 20.10 11.52 4.27
C ALA A 137 21.61 11.25 4.11
#